data_AF-A0A0F8XCQ1-F1
#
_entry.id   AF-A0A0F8XCQ1-F1
#
_cell.length_a   1.000
_cell.length_b   1.000
_cell.length_c   1.000
_cell.angle_alpha   90.00
_cell.angle_beta   90.00
_cell.angle_gamma   90.00
#
_symmetry.space_group_name_H-M   'P 1'
#
loop_
_entity.id
_entity.type
_entity.pdbx_description
1 polymer ?
#
loop_
_entity_poly.entity_id
_entity_poly.type
_entity_poly.pdbx_seq_one_letter_code
_entity_poly.pdbx_strand_id
1 'polypeptide(L)'
;AIYRAVGKNPFLNARGNRPTVGQILLMSKEALARRVLSNPRIKIYRCGRSDIRSGQVDRRVLATLEFLAAWGLKPTVTSLKCSHSYYTKSGSVSHHSSGNAVDIAKINNVPILGNQQAGSVTDLTVRRLLTLQGTVRPTQIISLLDMGEPTLAMANHADHIHIGFRPRYGPNAKLGRQARRLLANNQWDKLVARLGSIRNPVVRLKPSKYSIRVKADPHRASDAHAAE
;
A
#
# COMPACT_ATOMS: atom_id res chain seq x y z
N ALA A 1 -17.41 -25.66 13.04
CA ALA A 1 -17.76 -25.38 14.45
C ALA A 1 -16.71 -24.47 15.06
N ILE A 2 -17.10 -23.34 15.67
CA ILE A 2 -16.17 -22.45 16.38
C ILE A 2 -16.17 -22.91 17.85
N TYR A 3 -15.06 -23.51 18.28
CA TYR A 3 -14.84 -23.88 19.68
C TYR A 3 -14.84 -22.62 20.57
N ARG A 4 -15.75 -22.58 21.54
CA ARG A 4 -15.77 -21.56 22.61
C ARG A 4 -15.18 -22.18 23.87
N ALA A 5 -13.99 -21.75 24.28
CA ALA A 5 -13.51 -22.00 25.63
C ALA A 5 -14.20 -21.02 26.58
N VAL A 6 -14.87 -21.54 27.61
CA VAL A 6 -15.61 -20.77 28.61
C VAL A 6 -14.67 -19.81 29.34
N GLY A 7 -15.07 -18.53 29.47
CA GLY A 7 -14.42 -17.55 30.36
C GLY A 7 -13.23 -16.76 29.79
N LYS A 8 -12.74 -17.04 28.57
CA LYS A 8 -11.72 -16.19 27.91
C LYS A 8 -12.30 -15.62 26.62
N ASN A 9 -12.32 -14.30 26.49
CA ASN A 9 -12.67 -13.66 25.23
C ASN A 9 -11.56 -14.00 24.20
N PRO A 10 -11.82 -14.82 23.16
CA PRO A 10 -10.81 -15.16 22.16
C PRO A 10 -10.38 -13.93 21.33
N PHE A 11 -11.03 -12.79 21.56
CA PHE A 11 -10.82 -11.48 20.96
C PHE A 11 -10.02 -10.48 21.83
N LEU A 12 -9.49 -10.90 22.99
CA LEU A 12 -8.64 -10.07 23.86
C LEU A 12 -7.39 -10.85 24.29
N ASN A 13 -6.23 -10.20 24.31
CA ASN A 13 -5.03 -10.78 24.90
C ASN A 13 -5.11 -10.71 26.44
N ALA A 14 -4.47 -11.67 27.14
CA ALA A 14 -4.38 -11.70 28.60
C ALA A 14 -3.55 -10.54 29.22
N ARG A 15 -3.06 -9.60 28.40
CA ARG A 15 -2.19 -8.47 28.81
C ARG A 15 -2.74 -7.09 28.42
N GLY A 16 -4.05 -6.99 28.20
CA GLY A 16 -4.79 -5.73 28.14
C GLY A 16 -5.20 -5.27 26.74
N ASN A 17 -6.51 -5.00 26.57
CA ASN A 17 -7.25 -4.22 25.53
C ASN A 17 -6.73 -4.12 24.09
N ARG A 18 -5.75 -4.93 23.66
CA ARG A 18 -5.14 -4.85 22.33
C ARG A 18 -5.41 -6.15 21.58
N PRO A 19 -5.87 -6.04 20.32
CA PRO A 19 -6.15 -7.23 19.56
C PRO A 19 -4.86 -7.97 19.18
N THR A 20 -4.96 -9.29 19.09
CA THR A 20 -3.91 -10.15 18.53
C THR A 20 -3.79 -9.94 17.02
N VAL A 21 -2.67 -10.38 16.43
CA VAL A 21 -2.49 -10.36 14.96
C VAL A 21 -3.64 -11.09 14.26
N GLY A 22 -4.04 -12.28 14.74
CA GLY A 22 -5.16 -13.02 14.17
C GLY A 22 -6.47 -12.23 14.18
N GLN A 23 -6.74 -11.49 15.26
CA GLN A 23 -7.92 -10.64 15.36
C GLN A 23 -7.86 -9.47 14.38
N ILE A 24 -6.72 -8.77 14.28
CA ILE A 24 -6.49 -7.68 13.31
C ILE A 24 -6.79 -8.16 11.89
N LEU A 25 -6.26 -9.33 11.52
CA LEU A 25 -6.44 -9.88 10.19
C LEU A 25 -7.90 -10.26 9.87
N LEU A 26 -8.74 -10.50 10.89
CA LEU A 26 -10.16 -10.84 10.74
C LEU A 26 -11.12 -9.63 10.88
N MET A 27 -10.64 -8.45 11.25
CA MET A 27 -11.48 -7.26 11.42
C MET A 27 -12.11 -6.76 10.11
N SER A 28 -13.30 -6.17 10.21
CA SER A 28 -13.91 -5.45 9.08
C SER A 28 -13.07 -4.24 8.67
N LYS A 29 -13.33 -3.73 7.46
CA LYS A 29 -12.67 -2.53 6.94
C LYS A 29 -12.91 -1.30 7.82
N GLU A 30 -14.13 -1.13 8.30
CA GLU A 30 -14.58 -0.01 9.13
C GLU A 30 -13.95 -0.07 10.52
N ALA A 31 -13.81 -1.28 11.08
CA ALA A 31 -13.10 -1.49 12.33
C ALA A 31 -11.61 -1.17 12.19
N LEU A 32 -10.96 -1.65 11.12
CA LEU A 32 -9.57 -1.34 10.84
C LEU A 32 -9.34 0.15 10.57
N ALA A 33 -10.22 0.81 9.81
CA ALA A 33 -10.13 2.24 9.53
C ALA A 33 -10.16 3.08 10.83
N ARG A 34 -11.11 2.80 11.72
CA ARG A 34 -11.19 3.48 13.02
C ARG A 34 -9.95 3.26 13.87
N ARG A 35 -9.44 2.02 13.91
CA ARG A 35 -8.22 1.68 14.65
C ARG A 35 -6.99 2.39 14.10
N VAL A 36 -6.74 2.29 12.80
CA VAL A 36 -5.61 2.94 12.14
C VAL A 36 -5.63 4.45 12.41
N LEU A 37 -6.81 5.08 12.35
CA LEU A 37 -6.95 6.51 12.61
C LEU A 37 -6.72 6.90 14.08
N SER A 38 -6.99 6.01 15.04
CA SER A 38 -6.83 6.27 16.48
C SER A 38 -5.52 5.71 17.07
N ASN A 39 -4.76 4.91 16.32
CA ASN A 39 -3.56 4.25 16.79
C ASN A 39 -2.35 5.20 16.72
N PRO A 40 -1.79 5.66 17.86
CA PRO A 40 -0.67 6.61 17.87
C PRO A 40 0.65 6.00 17.35
N ARG A 41 0.70 4.67 17.13
CA ARG A 41 1.86 3.99 16.52
C ARG A 41 1.90 4.12 15.01
N ILE A 42 0.83 4.61 14.37
CA ILE A 42 0.73 4.73 12.92
C ILE A 42 0.59 6.23 12.61
N LYS A 43 1.62 6.82 12.02
CA LYS A 43 1.59 8.22 11.58
C LYS A 43 1.06 8.27 10.16
N ILE A 44 0.03 9.09 9.92
CA ILE A 44 -0.60 9.26 8.62
C ILE A 44 -0.76 10.76 8.36
N TYR A 45 -0.26 11.20 7.21
CA TYR A 45 -0.41 12.56 6.69
C TYR A 45 -1.90 12.94 6.46
N ARG A 46 -2.17 14.25 6.39
CA ARG A 46 -3.55 14.79 6.39
C ARG A 46 -4.45 14.16 5.32
N CYS A 47 -3.98 14.11 4.09
CA CYS A 47 -4.80 13.63 2.97
C CYS A 47 -5.06 12.11 3.06
N GLY A 48 -4.06 11.32 3.46
CA GLY A 48 -4.24 9.88 3.70
C GLY A 48 -5.27 9.57 4.80
N ARG A 49 -5.38 10.42 5.85
CA ARG A 49 -6.46 10.29 6.84
C ARG A 49 -7.83 10.48 6.20
N SER A 50 -7.97 11.36 5.21
CA SER A 50 -9.22 11.55 4.45
C SER A 50 -9.54 10.33 3.58
N ASP A 51 -8.55 9.73 2.92
CA ASP A 51 -8.74 8.48 2.15
C ASP A 51 -9.29 7.35 3.02
N ILE A 52 -8.79 7.23 4.25
CA ILE A 52 -9.24 6.20 5.20
C ILE A 52 -10.66 6.50 5.68
N ARG A 53 -10.96 7.74 6.08
CA ARG A 53 -12.30 8.14 6.56
C ARG A 53 -13.39 7.98 5.50
N SER A 54 -13.05 8.27 4.25
CA SER A 54 -13.96 8.10 3.11
C SER A 54 -14.09 6.65 2.63
N GLY A 55 -13.38 5.71 3.28
CA GLY A 55 -13.45 4.29 2.93
C GLY A 55 -12.80 3.97 1.58
N GLN A 56 -11.89 4.80 1.08
CA GLN A 56 -11.25 4.59 -0.23
C GLN A 56 -10.06 3.64 -0.17
N VAL A 57 -9.54 3.33 1.03
CA VAL A 57 -8.37 2.47 1.24
C VAL A 57 -8.78 1.00 1.42
N ASP A 58 -8.12 0.06 0.75
CA ASP A 58 -8.38 -1.38 0.86
C ASP A 58 -8.15 -1.90 2.28
N ARG A 59 -8.98 -2.86 2.71
CA ARG A 59 -8.89 -3.48 4.04
C ARG A 59 -7.49 -4.03 4.33
N ARG A 60 -6.83 -4.62 3.34
CA ARG A 60 -5.50 -5.24 3.47
C ARG A 60 -4.41 -4.21 3.75
N VAL A 61 -4.51 -3.01 3.17
CA VAL A 61 -3.61 -1.90 3.51
C VAL A 61 -3.78 -1.52 4.99
N LEU A 62 -5.02 -1.35 5.45
CA LEU A 62 -5.30 -1.03 6.86
C LEU A 62 -4.83 -2.13 7.81
N ALA A 63 -5.09 -3.40 7.46
CA ALA A 63 -4.64 -4.56 8.22
C ALA A 63 -3.11 -4.65 8.30
N THR A 64 -2.40 -4.28 7.22
CA THR A 64 -0.93 -4.27 7.18
C THR A 64 -0.36 -3.24 8.13
N LEU A 65 -0.93 -2.03 8.19
CA LEU A 65 -0.48 -0.99 9.13
C LEU A 65 -0.67 -1.42 10.59
N GLU A 66 -1.81 -2.02 10.92
CA GLU A 66 -2.06 -2.57 12.26
C GLU A 66 -1.17 -3.77 12.57
N PHE A 67 -0.90 -4.64 11.58
CA PHE A 67 0.01 -5.77 11.71
C PHE A 67 1.43 -5.31 12.06
N LEU A 68 1.96 -4.33 11.33
CA LEU A 68 3.28 -3.74 11.63
C LEU A 68 3.30 -3.13 13.04
N ALA A 69 2.27 -2.34 13.39
CA ALA A 69 2.16 -1.72 14.70
C ALA A 69 2.08 -2.75 15.84
N ALA A 70 1.40 -3.88 15.63
CA ALA A 70 1.32 -4.99 16.59
C ALA A 70 2.68 -5.68 16.79
N TRP A 71 3.53 -5.71 15.75
CA TRP A 71 4.92 -6.17 15.82
C TRP A 71 5.89 -5.14 16.40
N GLY A 72 5.41 -3.99 16.87
CA GLY A 72 6.25 -2.93 17.42
C GLY A 72 6.95 -2.08 16.35
N LEU A 73 6.62 -2.27 15.08
CA LEU A 73 7.09 -1.46 13.95
C LEU A 73 6.09 -0.32 13.74
N LYS A 74 6.50 0.92 14.04
CA LYS A 74 5.63 2.11 14.01
C LYS A 74 5.76 2.82 12.65
N PRO A 75 4.87 2.58 11.67
CA PRO A 75 5.02 3.15 10.34
C PRO A 75 4.67 4.63 10.30
N THR A 76 5.42 5.37 9.48
CA THR A 76 5.07 6.71 9.01
C THR A 76 4.69 6.63 7.55
N VAL A 77 3.39 6.72 7.29
CA VAL A 77 2.78 6.67 5.97
C VAL A 77 2.91 8.03 5.29
N THR A 78 3.48 8.03 4.09
CA THR A 78 3.65 9.21 3.25
C THR A 78 2.75 9.19 2.02
N SER A 79 2.27 8.00 1.61
CA SER A 79 1.37 7.89 0.48
C SER A 79 0.28 6.83 0.65
N LEU A 80 -0.95 7.20 0.30
CA LEU A 80 -2.14 6.37 0.10
C LEU A 80 -2.75 6.73 -1.26
N LYS A 81 -4.06 6.96 -1.40
CA LYS A 81 -4.72 7.17 -2.71
C LYS A 81 -4.64 8.62 -3.21
N CYS A 82 -4.63 9.61 -2.33
CA CYS A 82 -4.75 11.00 -2.77
C CYS A 82 -3.41 11.72 -3.03
N SER A 83 -2.27 11.03 -2.84
CA SER A 83 -0.92 11.62 -2.88
C SER A 83 -0.03 11.03 -3.96
N HIS A 84 -0.60 10.64 -5.09
CA HIS A 84 0.17 10.07 -6.19
C HIS A 84 -0.50 10.35 -7.54
N SER A 85 0.28 10.24 -8.61
CA SER A 85 -0.18 10.31 -9.99
C SER A 85 -0.92 9.01 -10.39
N TYR A 86 -1.88 9.11 -11.30
CA TYR A 86 -2.71 7.96 -11.70
C TYR A 86 -1.88 6.81 -12.33
N TYR A 87 -0.76 7.14 -12.97
CA TYR A 87 0.16 6.23 -13.64
C TYR A 87 1.52 6.15 -12.91
N THR A 88 2.17 4.99 -12.96
CA THR A 88 3.58 4.83 -12.56
C THR A 88 4.50 5.45 -13.60
N LYS A 89 5.79 5.65 -13.27
CA LYS A 89 6.82 6.06 -14.24
C LYS A 89 6.92 5.17 -15.48
N SER A 90 6.55 3.89 -15.33
CA SER A 90 6.49 2.90 -16.41
C SER A 90 5.17 2.88 -17.18
N GLY A 91 4.23 3.80 -16.89
CA GLY A 91 2.95 3.93 -17.58
C GLY A 91 1.84 2.97 -17.11
N SER A 92 2.10 2.14 -16.10
CA SER A 92 1.09 1.23 -15.53
C SER A 92 0.18 1.96 -14.54
N VAL A 93 -1.06 1.49 -14.35
CA VAL A 93 -1.94 2.06 -13.31
C VAL A 93 -1.37 1.73 -11.93
N SER A 94 -1.15 2.76 -11.11
CA SER A 94 -0.66 2.57 -9.74
C SER A 94 -1.69 1.87 -8.86
N HIS A 95 -1.23 0.98 -7.97
CA HIS A 95 -2.10 0.38 -6.96
C HIS A 95 -2.69 1.44 -6.01
N HIS A 96 -2.00 2.57 -5.84
CA HIS A 96 -2.54 3.67 -5.05
C HIS A 96 -3.80 4.28 -5.71
N SER A 97 -3.91 4.28 -7.05
CA SER A 97 -5.05 4.87 -7.79
C SER A 97 -6.39 4.24 -7.41
N SER A 98 -6.34 2.99 -6.96
CA SER A 98 -7.50 2.21 -6.52
C SER A 98 -7.53 1.99 -4.99
N GLY A 99 -6.68 2.69 -4.23
CA GLY A 99 -6.59 2.58 -2.77
C GLY A 99 -5.99 1.27 -2.26
N ASN A 100 -5.24 0.56 -3.11
CA ASN A 100 -4.71 -0.78 -2.82
C ASN A 100 -3.21 -0.78 -2.47
N ALA A 101 -2.61 0.38 -2.20
CA ALA A 101 -1.21 0.47 -1.81
C ALA A 101 -0.94 1.52 -0.73
N VAL A 102 0.24 1.41 -0.14
CA VAL A 102 0.78 2.33 0.86
C VAL A 102 2.28 2.46 0.70
N ASP A 103 2.78 3.69 0.85
CA ASP A 103 4.21 3.97 0.97
C ASP A 103 4.55 4.38 2.40
N ILE A 104 5.59 3.75 2.94
CA ILE A 104 6.09 3.98 4.29
C ILE A 104 7.52 4.51 4.19
N ALA A 105 7.73 5.77 4.60
CA ALA A 105 9.04 6.41 4.53
C ALA A 105 9.85 6.29 5.83
N LYS A 106 9.22 5.91 6.96
CA LYS A 106 9.89 5.68 8.24
C LYS A 106 9.26 4.53 9.02
N ILE A 107 10.08 3.79 9.76
CA ILE A 107 9.64 2.83 10.77
C ILE A 107 10.31 3.22 12.09
N ASN A 108 9.54 3.32 13.18
CA ASN A 108 10.07 3.70 14.50
C ASN A 108 10.85 5.04 14.49
N ASN A 109 10.39 6.00 13.68
CA ASN A 109 11.06 7.28 13.37
C ASN A 109 12.41 7.17 12.64
N VAL A 110 12.89 5.97 12.31
CA VAL A 110 14.08 5.77 11.48
C VAL A 110 13.66 5.85 10.00
N PRO A 111 14.29 6.72 9.19
CA PRO A 111 14.03 6.80 7.76
C PRO A 111 14.35 5.50 7.04
N ILE A 112 13.60 5.18 5.98
CA ILE A 112 13.98 4.09 5.06
C ILE A 112 15.22 4.50 4.24
N LEU A 113 15.33 5.78 3.88
CA LEU A 113 16.51 6.34 3.25
C LEU A 113 17.76 6.06 4.08
N GLY A 114 18.76 5.44 3.44
CA GLY A 114 20.03 5.07 4.08
C GLY A 114 19.96 3.91 5.08
N ASN A 115 18.82 3.22 5.20
CA ASN A 115 18.61 2.16 6.20
C ASN A 115 18.03 0.88 5.58
N GLN A 116 18.54 0.43 4.43
CA GLN A 116 18.07 -0.77 3.72
C GLN A 116 19.12 -1.89 3.63
N GLN A 117 20.08 -1.91 4.55
CA GLN A 117 21.08 -2.97 4.71
C GLN A 117 20.53 -4.16 5.54
N ALA A 118 21.18 -5.31 5.48
CA ALA A 118 20.82 -6.48 6.30
C ALA A 118 20.80 -6.14 7.80
N GLY A 119 19.79 -6.62 8.53
CA GLY A 119 19.62 -6.33 9.97
C GLY A 119 19.08 -4.93 10.29
N SER A 120 18.90 -4.07 9.28
CA SER A 120 18.25 -2.76 9.47
C SER A 120 16.77 -2.91 9.83
N VAL A 121 16.16 -1.80 10.26
CA VAL A 121 14.71 -1.74 10.49
C VAL A 121 13.91 -2.01 9.21
N THR A 122 14.45 -1.64 8.04
CA THR A 122 13.80 -1.90 6.75
C THR A 122 13.85 -3.39 6.41
N ASP A 123 15.01 -4.04 6.57
CA ASP A 123 15.16 -5.49 6.39
C ASP A 123 14.20 -6.27 7.31
N LEU A 124 14.14 -5.90 8.59
CA LEU A 124 13.18 -6.50 9.53
C LEU A 124 11.73 -6.26 9.10
N THR A 125 11.40 -5.06 8.62
CA THR A 125 10.04 -4.71 8.17
C THR A 125 9.63 -5.55 6.97
N VAL A 126 10.48 -5.66 5.95
CA VAL A 126 10.23 -6.49 4.76
C VAL A 126 10.07 -7.96 5.15
N ARG A 127 10.95 -8.50 6.00
CA ARG A 127 10.81 -9.87 6.51
C ARG A 127 9.47 -10.11 7.23
N ARG A 128 8.99 -9.14 8.03
CA ARG A 128 7.66 -9.25 8.66
C ARG A 128 6.54 -9.23 7.64
N LEU A 129 6.61 -8.37 6.62
CA LEU A 129 5.63 -8.34 5.54
C LEU A 129 5.58 -9.67 4.78
N LEU A 130 6.72 -10.34 4.58
CA LEU A 130 6.81 -11.67 3.96
C LEU A 130 6.12 -12.77 4.76
N THR A 131 5.85 -12.57 6.05
CA THR A 131 5.06 -13.52 6.86
C THR A 131 3.55 -13.41 6.62
N LEU A 132 3.08 -12.38 5.93
CA LEU A 132 1.67 -12.25 5.56
C LEU A 132 1.31 -13.27 4.47
N GLN A 133 0.34 -14.13 4.77
CA GLN A 133 -0.08 -15.22 3.90
C GLN A 133 -1.56 -15.11 3.48
N GLY A 134 -1.97 -15.98 2.56
CA GLY A 134 -3.37 -16.13 2.16
C GLY A 134 -4.01 -14.83 1.66
N THR A 135 -5.14 -14.45 2.24
CA THR A 135 -5.93 -13.30 1.77
C THR A 135 -5.28 -11.94 2.07
N VAL A 136 -4.23 -11.88 2.88
CA VAL A 136 -3.52 -10.64 3.25
C VAL A 136 -2.07 -10.61 2.75
N ARG A 137 -1.65 -11.59 1.93
CA ARG A 137 -0.34 -11.56 1.26
C ARG A 137 -0.26 -10.37 0.29
N PRO A 138 0.74 -9.48 0.42
CA PRO A 138 1.02 -8.44 -0.58
C PRO A 138 1.38 -9.04 -1.93
N THR A 139 1.13 -8.29 -2.99
CA THR A 139 1.56 -8.66 -4.34
C THR A 139 2.74 -7.87 -4.84
N GLN A 140 3.08 -6.78 -4.15
CA GLN A 140 4.29 -6.00 -4.38
C GLN A 140 4.83 -5.54 -3.03
N ILE A 141 6.13 -5.76 -2.80
CA ILE A 141 6.90 -5.11 -1.74
C ILE A 141 8.12 -4.50 -2.42
N ILE A 142 8.10 -3.20 -2.69
CA ILE A 142 9.16 -2.54 -3.47
C ILE A 142 10.02 -1.70 -2.54
N SER A 143 11.33 -1.92 -2.62
CA SER A 143 12.35 -1.27 -1.79
C SER A 143 13.71 -1.39 -2.51
N LEU A 144 14.84 -1.27 -1.81
CA LEU A 144 16.16 -1.66 -2.35
C LEU A 144 16.51 -3.13 -2.08
N LEU A 145 15.67 -3.83 -1.32
CA LEU A 145 15.89 -5.22 -0.93
C LEU A 145 15.25 -6.18 -1.93
N ASP A 146 16.02 -7.20 -2.32
CA ASP A 146 15.53 -8.39 -3.02
C ASP A 146 15.59 -9.60 -2.07
N MET A 147 14.42 -10.16 -1.78
CA MET A 147 14.23 -11.34 -0.93
C MET A 147 13.33 -12.39 -1.62
N GLY A 148 13.20 -12.32 -2.94
CA GLY A 148 12.29 -13.14 -3.73
C GLY A 148 10.81 -12.73 -3.62
N GLU A 149 9.95 -13.44 -4.33
CA GLU A 149 8.53 -13.06 -4.48
C GLU A 149 7.79 -12.87 -3.14
N PRO A 150 7.14 -11.71 -2.89
CA PRO A 150 6.76 -10.65 -3.85
C PRO A 150 7.63 -9.37 -3.77
N THR A 151 8.91 -9.46 -3.39
CA THR A 151 9.78 -8.29 -3.32
C THR A 151 10.33 -7.88 -4.69
N LEU A 152 10.50 -6.58 -4.90
CA LEU A 152 11.17 -6.03 -6.08
C LEU A 152 12.17 -4.95 -5.64
N ALA A 153 13.43 -5.08 -6.06
CA ALA A 153 14.44 -4.07 -5.80
C ALA A 153 14.41 -2.98 -6.90
N MET A 154 14.16 -1.73 -6.52
CA MET A 154 14.11 -0.59 -7.44
C MET A 154 14.81 0.64 -6.85
N ALA A 155 15.76 1.21 -7.59
CA ALA A 155 16.58 2.33 -7.13
C ALA A 155 15.77 3.57 -6.68
N ASN A 156 14.62 3.83 -7.32
CA ASN A 156 13.74 4.95 -6.97
C ASN A 156 12.86 4.68 -5.73
N HIS A 157 13.07 3.58 -5.01
CA HIS A 157 12.44 3.26 -3.71
C HIS A 157 13.48 3.29 -2.57
N ALA A 158 14.53 4.10 -2.73
CA ALA A 158 15.56 4.27 -1.72
C ALA A 158 15.04 4.87 -0.41
N ASP A 159 13.98 5.69 -0.49
CA ASP A 159 13.44 6.49 0.61
C ASP A 159 12.12 5.96 1.20
N HIS A 160 11.55 4.88 0.66
CA HIS A 160 10.32 4.29 1.16
C HIS A 160 10.18 2.79 0.84
N ILE A 161 9.32 2.10 1.59
CA ILE A 161 8.81 0.77 1.23
C ILE A 161 7.42 0.96 0.63
N HIS A 162 7.24 0.52 -0.62
CA HIS A 162 5.93 0.41 -1.26
C HIS A 162 5.32 -0.96 -1.00
N ILE A 163 4.05 -1.00 -0.59
CA ILE A 163 3.32 -2.24 -0.35
C ILE A 163 2.02 -2.21 -1.14
N GLY A 164 1.93 -3.06 -2.16
CA GLY A 164 0.81 -3.11 -3.09
C GLY A 164 0.02 -4.42 -3.00
N PHE A 165 -1.30 -4.33 -3.18
CA PHE A 165 -2.20 -5.47 -3.26
C PHE A 165 -2.96 -5.48 -4.58
N ARG A 166 -2.95 -6.61 -5.30
CA ARG A 166 -3.78 -6.75 -6.51
C ARG A 166 -5.24 -6.39 -6.17
N PRO A 167 -5.87 -5.47 -6.93
CA PRO A 167 -7.27 -5.12 -6.74
C PRO A 167 -8.12 -6.39 -6.90
N ARG A 168 -8.87 -6.77 -5.86
CA ARG A 168 -9.66 -8.00 -5.95
C ARG A 168 -10.95 -7.82 -6.75
N TYR A 169 -11.44 -6.58 -6.86
CA TYR A 169 -12.63 -6.18 -7.60
C TYR A 169 -12.58 -4.68 -7.87
N GLY A 170 -12.85 -4.24 -9.11
CA GLY A 170 -13.33 -2.88 -9.36
C GLY A 170 -14.79 -2.74 -8.90
N PRO A 171 -15.42 -1.55 -9.01
CA PRO A 171 -16.83 -1.32 -8.65
C PRO A 171 -17.80 -2.30 -9.33
N ASN A 172 -17.37 -2.97 -10.41
CA ASN A 172 -18.14 -3.98 -11.11
C ASN A 172 -17.72 -5.42 -10.71
N ALA A 173 -18.36 -5.97 -9.68
CA ALA A 173 -18.05 -7.31 -9.16
C ALA A 173 -18.22 -8.44 -10.19
N LYS A 174 -19.11 -8.27 -11.19
CA LYS A 174 -19.27 -9.22 -12.32
C LYS A 174 -18.03 -9.22 -13.22
N LEU A 175 -17.55 -8.04 -13.62
CA LEU A 175 -16.36 -7.89 -14.45
C LEU A 175 -15.11 -8.40 -13.71
N GLY A 176 -14.99 -8.13 -12.41
CA GLY A 176 -13.89 -8.63 -11.58
C GLY A 176 -13.85 -10.16 -11.46
N ARG A 177 -15.00 -10.84 -11.51
CA ARG A 177 -15.07 -12.32 -11.56
C ARG A 177 -14.70 -12.87 -12.94
N GLN A 178 -15.14 -12.21 -14.01
CA GLN A 178 -14.76 -12.57 -15.39
C GLN A 178 -13.26 -12.36 -15.63
N ALA A 179 -12.71 -11.23 -15.20
CA ALA A 179 -11.28 -10.92 -15.29
C ALA A 179 -10.45 -11.97 -14.54
N ARG A 180 -10.85 -12.38 -13.33
CA ARG A 180 -10.09 -13.40 -12.56
C ARG A 180 -10.02 -14.76 -13.25
N ARG A 181 -11.04 -15.15 -14.02
CA ARG A 181 -11.02 -16.37 -14.84
C ARG A 181 -10.05 -16.26 -16.01
N LEU A 182 -9.98 -15.11 -16.67
CA LEU A 182 -9.07 -14.85 -17.79
C LEU A 182 -7.60 -14.76 -17.34
N LEU A 183 -7.39 -14.33 -16.10
CA LEU A 183 -6.08 -13.96 -15.56
C LEU A 183 -5.41 -15.06 -14.71
N ALA A 184 -6.09 -16.18 -14.48
CA ALA A 184 -5.55 -17.31 -13.72
C ALA A 184 -4.46 -18.11 -14.45
N ASN A 185 -4.32 -17.94 -15.78
CA ASN A 185 -3.49 -18.79 -16.63
C ASN A 185 -2.22 -18.08 -17.16
N ASN A 186 -1.37 -17.57 -16.27
CA ASN A 186 -0.10 -16.88 -16.61
C ASN A 186 -0.26 -15.69 -17.60
N GLN A 187 -1.48 -15.20 -17.78
CA GLN A 187 -1.80 -14.10 -18.69
C GLN A 187 -1.41 -12.74 -18.08
N TRP A 188 -1.34 -12.65 -16.75
CA TRP A 188 -0.82 -11.45 -16.07
C TRP A 188 0.64 -11.22 -16.37
N ASP A 189 1.48 -12.25 -16.33
CA ASP A 189 2.91 -12.11 -16.60
C ASP A 189 3.14 -11.75 -18.07
N LYS A 190 2.35 -12.33 -18.98
CA LYS A 190 2.32 -11.96 -20.41
C LYS A 190 1.85 -10.53 -20.64
N LEU A 191 0.83 -10.08 -19.91
CA LEU A 191 0.33 -8.71 -19.99
C LEU A 191 1.36 -7.70 -19.45
N VAL A 192 1.97 -7.98 -18.30
CA VAL A 192 3.02 -7.14 -17.71
C VAL A 192 4.25 -7.10 -18.61
N ALA A 193 4.68 -8.23 -19.16
CA ALA A 193 5.77 -8.29 -20.13
C ALA A 193 5.44 -7.49 -21.41
N ARG A 194 4.18 -7.53 -21.87
CA ARG A 194 3.72 -6.78 -23.05
C ARG A 194 3.53 -5.29 -22.77
N LEU A 195 3.12 -4.90 -21.56
CA LEU A 195 3.08 -3.50 -21.14
C LEU A 195 4.50 -2.93 -21.03
N GLY A 196 5.46 -3.72 -20.55
CA GLY A 196 6.89 -3.36 -20.54
C GLY A 196 7.51 -3.22 -21.94
N SER A 197 6.91 -3.79 -22.98
CA SER A 197 7.39 -3.67 -24.37
C SER A 197 6.70 -2.57 -25.18
N ILE A 198 5.65 -1.93 -24.63
CA ILE A 198 5.00 -0.78 -25.26
C ILE A 198 5.86 0.46 -25.00
N ARG A 199 6.32 1.10 -26.08
CA ARG A 199 7.01 2.39 -25.98
C ARG A 199 6.04 3.44 -25.42
N ASN A 200 6.42 4.08 -24.32
CA ASN A 200 5.66 5.20 -23.77
C ASN A 200 5.54 6.30 -24.84
N PRO A 201 4.33 6.82 -25.10
CA PRO A 201 4.18 7.92 -26.05
C PRO A 201 4.87 9.16 -25.48
N VAL A 202 5.57 9.88 -26.35
CA VAL A 202 6.17 11.17 -25.97
C VAL A 202 5.04 12.20 -25.84
N VAL A 203 4.71 12.57 -24.60
CA VAL A 203 3.74 13.63 -24.32
C VAL A 203 4.46 14.97 -24.35
N ARG A 204 3.87 15.97 -25.00
CA ARG A 204 4.40 17.32 -25.02
C ARG A 204 4.32 17.94 -23.62
N LEU A 205 5.46 18.39 -23.09
CA LEU A 205 5.55 19.07 -21.79
C LEU A 205 4.91 20.48 -21.78
N LYS A 206 4.48 20.97 -22.94
CA LYS A 206 3.80 22.25 -23.09
C LYS A 206 2.32 22.03 -23.44
N PRO A 207 1.40 22.80 -22.82
CA PRO A 207 -0.01 22.78 -23.19
C PRO A 207 -0.20 22.99 -24.69
N SER A 208 -1.19 22.33 -25.27
CA SER A 208 -1.50 22.50 -26.68
C SER A 208 -2.15 23.87 -26.93
N LYS A 209 -2.20 24.31 -28.19
CA LYS A 209 -2.96 25.50 -28.59
C LYS A 209 -4.47 25.41 -28.28
N TYR A 210 -4.98 24.23 -27.93
CA TYR A 210 -6.36 23.96 -27.55
C TYR A 210 -6.57 23.88 -26.03
N SER A 211 -5.53 24.11 -25.22
CA SER A 211 -5.62 24.01 -23.76
C SER A 211 -6.30 25.24 -23.15
N ILE A 212 -7.23 25.01 -22.22
CA ILE A 212 -7.90 26.06 -21.45
C ILE A 212 -6.88 26.70 -20.50
N ARG A 213 -6.78 28.04 -20.52
CA ARG A 213 -5.92 28.77 -19.57
C ARG A 213 -6.52 28.73 -18.17
N VAL A 214 -5.76 28.21 -17.22
CA VAL A 214 -6.08 28.29 -15.80
C VAL A 214 -5.20 29.38 -15.18
N LYS A 215 -5.74 30.22 -14.30
CA LYS A 215 -4.94 31.21 -13.55
C LYS A 215 -3.94 30.44 -12.68
N ALA A 216 -2.66 30.76 -12.81
CA ALA A 216 -1.61 30.12 -12.02
C ALA A 216 -1.79 30.52 -10.55
N ASP A 217 -1.97 29.53 -9.68
CA ASP A 217 -1.76 29.70 -8.25
C ASP A 217 -0.24 29.78 -8.02
N PRO A 218 0.29 30.88 -7.46
CA PRO A 218 1.72 31.02 -7.20
C PRO A 218 2.25 30.05 -6.13
N HIS A 219 1.38 29.31 -5.45
CA HIS A 219 1.78 28.35 -4.42
C HIS A 219 1.68 26.91 -4.92
N ARG A 220 2.84 26.29 -5.16
CA ARG A 220 2.97 24.85 -5.32
C ARG A 220 2.77 24.17 -3.95
N ALA A 221 1.87 23.19 -3.86
CA ALA A 221 1.56 22.54 -2.58
C ALA A 221 2.62 21.53 -2.10
N SER A 222 3.54 21.08 -2.98
CA SER A 222 4.70 20.25 -2.66
C SER A 222 5.64 20.07 -3.86
N ASP A 223 6.92 19.77 -3.61
CA ASP A 223 7.92 19.38 -4.63
C ASP A 223 8.16 17.87 -4.73
N ALA A 224 7.46 17.07 -3.91
CA ALA A 224 7.30 15.66 -4.22
C ALA A 224 6.63 15.57 -5.61
N HIS A 225 7.25 14.86 -6.56
CA HIS A 225 6.78 14.69 -7.95
C HIS A 225 7.14 15.81 -8.95
N ALA A 226 8.14 16.66 -8.67
CA ALA A 226 8.59 17.68 -9.64
C ALA A 226 9.16 17.11 -10.97
N ALA A 227 9.40 15.80 -11.07
CA ALA A 227 9.97 15.13 -12.24
C ALA A 227 9.37 13.72 -12.48
N GLU A 228 8.07 13.56 -12.20
CA GLU A 228 7.26 12.45 -12.70
C GLU A 228 6.43 12.84 -13.93
#